data_AF-A0A357L6N3-F1
#
_entry.id   AF-A0A357L6N3-F1
#
_cell.length_a   1.000
_cell.length_b   1.000
_cell.length_c   1.000
_cell.angle_alpha   90.00
_cell.angle_beta   90.00
_cell.angle_gamma   90.00
#
_symmetry.space_group_name_H-M   'P 1'
#
loop_
_entity.id
_entity.type
_entity.pdbx_description
1 polymer ?
#
loop_
_entity_poly.entity_id
_entity_poly.type
_entity_poly.pdbx_seq_one_letter_code
_entity_poly.pdbx_strand_id
1 'polypeptide(L)' 'MAAMTLDRQLHVFRAIGEETRLRIMALLLRGELTVTEITQILGQSQPRVSR' A
#
# COMPACT_ATOMS: atom_id res chain seq x y z
N MET A 1 -22.81 3.90 0.26
CA MET A 1 -21.42 4.37 0.23
C MET A 1 -21.37 5.74 0.88
N ALA A 2 -20.69 5.92 2.00
CA ALA A 2 -20.52 7.26 2.56
C ALA A 2 -19.71 8.10 1.56
N ALA A 3 -20.20 9.28 1.20
CA ALA A 3 -19.44 10.22 0.37
C ALA A 3 -18.16 10.56 1.14
N MET A 4 -17.00 10.11 0.64
CA MET A 4 -15.72 10.59 1.16
C MET A 4 -15.64 12.08 0.86
N THR A 5 -15.33 12.89 1.87
CA THR A 5 -15.04 14.30 1.66
C THR A 5 -13.81 14.43 0.75
N LEU A 6 -13.71 15.54 0.00
CA LEU A 6 -12.58 15.82 -0.88
C LEU A 6 -11.24 15.70 -0.12
N ASP A 7 -11.19 16.19 1.11
CA ASP A 7 -10.01 16.10 1.97
C ASP A 7 -9.59 14.65 2.24
N ARG A 8 -10.58 13.77 2.47
CA ARG A 8 -10.33 12.35 2.70
C ARG A 8 -9.84 11.65 1.42
N GLN A 9 -10.36 12.03 0.25
CA GLN A 9 -9.88 11.52 -1.04
C GLN A 9 -8.43 11.96 -1.30
N LEU A 10 -8.14 13.24 -1.08
CA LEU A 10 -6.77 13.77 -1.19
C LEU A 10 -5.81 13.07 -0.23
N HIS A 11 -6.24 12.76 0.99
CA HIS A 11 -5.44 12.01 1.95
C HIS A 11 -5.11 10.59 1.45
N VAL A 12 -6.12 9.87 0.93
CA VAL A 12 -5.90 8.54 0.35
C VAL A 12 -4.96 8.60 -0.86
N PHE A 13 -5.18 9.53 -1.79
CA PHE A 13 -4.30 9.69 -2.95
C PHE A 13 -2.87 10.02 -2.58
N ARG A 14 -2.65 10.84 -1.55
CA ARG A 14 -1.30 11.12 -1.01
C ARG A 14 -0.69 9.88 -0.36
N ALA A 15 -1.48 9.12 0.39
CA ALA A 15 -1.01 7.88 1.01
C ALA A 15 -0.59 6.87 -0.06
N ILE A 16 -1.42 6.60 -1.06
CA ILE A 16 -1.06 5.67 -2.12
C ILE A 16 -0.13 6.28 -3.17
N GLY A 17 0.18 7.58 -3.17
CA GLY A 17 0.99 8.21 -4.21
C GLY A 17 2.49 7.85 -4.20
N GLU A 18 2.93 7.03 -3.24
CA GLU A 18 4.32 6.55 -3.14
C GLU A 18 4.43 5.17 -3.81
N GLU A 19 5.51 4.96 -4.57
CA GLU A 19 5.70 3.78 -5.43
C GLU A 19 5.57 2.46 -4.67
N THR A 20 6.22 2.35 -3.51
CA THR A 20 6.19 1.13 -2.69
C THR A 20 4.78 0.83 -2.21
N ARG A 21 4.03 1.83 -1.74
CA ARG A 21 2.63 1.65 -1.31
C ARG A 21 1.70 1.27 -2.45
N LEU A 22 1.87 1.81 -3.66
CA LEU A 22 1.11 1.35 -4.84
C LEU A 22 1.38 -0.12 -5.13
N ARG A 23 2.64 -0.52 -5.08
CA ARG A 23 3.03 -1.91 -5.34
C ARG A 23 2.47 -2.85 -4.28
N ILE A 24 2.52 -2.48 -2.99
CA ILE A 24 1.88 -3.22 -1.90
C ILE A 24 0.37 -3.34 -2.13
N MET A 25 -0.31 -2.24 -2.47
CA MET A 25 -1.75 -2.26 -2.76
C MET A 25 -2.08 -3.20 -3.92
N ALA A 26 -1.30 -3.17 -5.01
CA ALA A 26 -1.49 -4.06 -6.15
C ALA A 26 -1.29 -5.55 -5.81
N LEU A 27 -0.37 -5.86 -4.88
CA LEU A 27 -0.19 -7.22 -4.37
C LEU A 27 -1.38 -7.67 -3.53
N LEU A 28 -1.85 -6.83 -2.60
CA LEU A 28 -2.97 -7.14 -1.71
C LEU A 28 -4.31 -7.25 -2.45
N LEU A 29 -4.46 -6.58 -3.60
CA LEU A 29 -5.62 -6.78 -4.49
C LEU A 29 -5.70 -8.20 -5.08
N ARG A 30 -4.59 -8.95 -5.08
CA ARG A 30 -4.53 -10.33 -5.58
C ARG A 30 -4.74 -11.38 -4.48
N GLY A 31 -4.64 -10.99 -3.21
CA GLY A 31 -4.77 -11.89 -2.08
C GLY A 31 -4.05 -11.38 -0.84
N GLU A 32 -4.32 -12.03 0.29
CA GLU A 32 -3.64 -11.75 1.55
C GLU A 32 -2.18 -12.22 1.48
N LEU A 33 -1.27 -11.39 1.99
CA LEU A 33 0.16 -11.69 2.06
C LEU A 33 0.70 -11.25 3.42
N THR A 34 1.61 -12.04 3.96
CA THR A 34 2.42 -11.69 5.11
C THR A 34 3.43 -10.61 4.73
N VAL A 35 3.93 -9.87 5.73
CA VAL A 35 4.99 -8.87 5.51
C VAL A 35 6.24 -9.51 4.89
N THR A 36 6.59 -10.73 5.30
CA THR A 36 7.74 -11.47 4.75
C THR A 36 7.55 -11.75 3.26
N GLU A 37 6.38 -12.23 2.83
CA GLU A 37 6.11 -12.46 1.40
C GLU A 37 6.20 -11.16 0.60
N ILE A 38 5.67 -10.05 1.12
CA ILE A 38 5.78 -8.74 0.46
C ILE A 38 7.25 -8.31 0.34
N THR A 39 8.07 -8.48 1.38
CA THR A 39 9.50 -8.14 1.33
C THR A 39 10.26 -8.98 0.30
N GLN A 40 9.93 -10.27 0.18
CA GLN A 40 10.53 -11.17 -0.79
C GLN A 40 10.12 -10.80 -2.22
N ILE A 41 8.83 -10.55 -2.46
CA ILE A 41 8.30 -10.18 -3.77
C ILE A 41 8.86 -8.82 -4.25
N LEU A 42 8.94 -7.84 -3.35
CA LEU A 42 9.40 -6.48 -3.71
C LEU A 42 10.93 -6.34 -3.70
N GLY A 43 11.68 -7.31 -3.17
CA GLY A 43 13.13 -7.21 -3.02
C GLY A 43 13.55 -6.09 -2.06
N GLN A 44 12.72 -5.79 -1.07
CA GLN A 44 12.93 -4.70 -0.12
C GLN A 44 13.10 -5.24 1.30
N SER A 45 13.82 -4.50 2.14
CA SER A 45 13.93 -4.85 3.56
C SER A 45 12.61 -4.60 4.29
N GLN A 46 12.33 -5.40 5.32
CA GLN A 46 11.14 -5.27 6.15
C GLN A 46 10.90 -3.84 6.69
N PRO A 47 11.90 -3.11 7.24
CA PRO A 47 11.67 -1.74 7.70
C PRO A 47 11.27 -0.77 6.58
N ARG A 48 11.56 -1.09 5.31
CA ARG A 48 11.12 -0.27 4.18
C ARG A 48 9.66 -0.56 3.80
N VAL A 49 9.20 -1.79 4.01
CA VAL A 49 7.82 -2.23 3.70
C VAL A 49 6.84 -1.93 4.83
N SER A 50 7.26 -2.01 6.10
CA SER A 50 6.36 -1.95 7.27
C SER A 50 6.24 -0.59 7.95
N ARG A 51 6.89 0.45 7.42
CA ARG A 51 6.81 1.83 7.93
C ARG A 51 5.68 2.60 7.26
#